data_AF-A0A2J8TM04-F1
#
_entry.id   AF-A0A2J8TM04-F1
#
_cell.length_a   1.000
_cell.length_b   1.000
_cell.length_c   1.000
_cell.angle_alpha   90.00
_cell.angle_beta   90.00
_cell.angle_gamma   90.00
#
_symmetry.space_group_name_H-M   'P 1'
#
loop_
_entity.id
_entity.type
_entity.pdbx_description
1 polymer ?
#
loop_
_entity_poly.entity_id
_entity_poly.type
_entity_poly.pdbx_seq_one_letter_code
_entity_poly.pdbx_strand_id
1 'polypeptide(L)'
;MATATGVAEERLLAALAYLQCAAGCAVFARNRQTNSVYGRHALPSHRLRVPARAAWVVQELPSLALPLYQYASESAPRLRSAPNCILLAMFLVHYGHRFWLVVNGHVDKHPFRSYPKESQKTRRYWIQNTKGRLI
;
A
#
# COMPACT_ATOMS: atom_id res chain seq x y z
N MET A 1 18.57 14.18 -31.99
CA MET A 1 18.48 12.90 -31.26
C MET A 1 17.84 13.04 -29.87
N ALA A 2 17.98 14.17 -29.15
CA ALA A 2 17.38 14.40 -27.82
C ALA A 2 15.84 14.51 -27.76
N THR A 3 15.17 14.76 -28.88
CA THR A 3 13.70 14.93 -28.94
C THR A 3 12.94 13.60 -28.90
N ALA A 4 13.49 12.54 -29.49
CA ALA A 4 12.84 11.23 -29.52
C ALA A 4 12.80 10.57 -28.14
N THR A 5 13.85 10.75 -27.32
CA THR A 5 13.92 10.24 -25.95
C THR A 5 12.97 10.99 -25.02
N GLY A 6 12.85 12.31 -25.14
CA GLY A 6 11.90 13.11 -24.35
C GLY A 6 10.44 12.75 -24.64
N VAL A 7 10.08 12.58 -25.92
CA VAL A 7 8.72 12.14 -26.31
C VAL A 7 8.42 10.72 -25.81
N ALA A 8 9.41 9.82 -25.81
CA ALA A 8 9.24 8.47 -25.27
C ALA A 8 9.03 8.49 -23.74
N GLU A 9 9.78 9.33 -23.02
CA GLU A 9 9.64 9.53 -21.57
C GLU A 9 8.26 10.08 -21.20
N GLU A 10 7.80 11.14 -21.87
CA GLU A 10 6.47 11.73 -21.63
C GLU A 10 5.35 10.71 -21.85
N ARG A 11 5.44 9.89 -22.91
CA ARG A 11 4.48 8.82 -23.19
C ARG A 11 4.49 7.75 -22.11
N LEU A 12 5.68 7.36 -21.63
CA LEU A 12 5.81 6.40 -20.55
C LEU A 12 5.20 6.93 -19.25
N LEU A 13 5.48 8.18 -18.88
CA LEU A 13 4.90 8.82 -17.70
C LEU A 13 3.38 8.92 -17.79
N ALA A 14 2.84 9.29 -18.95
CA ALA A 14 1.40 9.31 -19.19
C ALA A 14 0.78 7.90 -19.06
N ALA A 15 1.40 6.89 -19.66
CA ALA A 15 0.93 5.51 -19.58
C ALA A 15 0.91 4.99 -18.13
N LEU A 16 1.96 5.28 -17.34
CA LEU A 16 2.03 4.92 -15.92
C LEU A 16 0.96 5.65 -15.10
N ALA A 17 0.71 6.94 -15.38
CA ALA A 17 -0.35 7.69 -14.71
C ALA A 17 -1.73 7.11 -14.99
N TYR A 18 -2.03 6.78 -16.25
CA TYR A 18 -3.29 6.13 -16.62
C TYR A 18 -3.41 4.73 -16.01
N LEU A 19 -2.32 3.97 -15.97
CA LEU A 19 -2.29 2.66 -15.32
C LEU A 19 -2.58 2.78 -13.81
N GLN A 20 -2.01 3.77 -13.14
CA GLN A 20 -2.27 4.03 -11.72
C GLN A 20 -3.75 4.38 -11.46
N CYS A 21 -4.35 5.21 -12.31
CA CYS A 21 -5.77 5.52 -12.25
C CYS A 21 -6.63 4.26 -12.45
N ALA A 22 -6.33 3.46 -13.48
CA ALA A 22 -7.05 2.23 -13.77
C ALA A 22 -6.95 1.21 -12.62
N ALA A 23 -5.75 1.03 -12.05
CA ALA A 23 -5.53 0.19 -10.88
C ALA A 23 -6.32 0.70 -9.66
N GLY A 24 -6.35 2.02 -9.44
CA GLY A 24 -7.16 2.64 -8.38
C GLY A 24 -8.64 2.33 -8.52
N CYS A 25 -9.21 2.50 -9.73
CA CYS A 25 -10.60 2.16 -10.02
C CYS A 25 -10.89 0.67 -9.81
N ALA A 26 -10.00 -0.21 -10.28
CA ALA A 26 -10.15 -1.66 -10.12
C ALA A 26 -10.11 -2.08 -8.64
N VAL A 27 -9.16 -1.55 -7.86
CA VAL A 27 -9.05 -1.81 -6.42
C VAL A 27 -10.27 -1.26 -5.67
N PHE A 28 -10.75 -0.07 -6.03
CA PHE A 28 -11.96 0.50 -5.45
C PHE A 28 -13.18 -0.40 -5.70
N ALA A 29 -13.40 -0.81 -6.95
CA ALA A 29 -14.49 -1.73 -7.30
C ALA A 29 -14.38 -3.07 -6.56
N ARG A 30 -13.17 -3.64 -6.48
CA ARG A 30 -12.91 -4.86 -5.70
C ARG A 30 -13.21 -4.69 -4.22
N ASN A 31 -12.80 -3.56 -3.62
CA ASN A 31 -13.00 -3.28 -2.21
C ASN A 31 -14.47 -3.06 -1.84
N ARG A 32 -15.34 -2.75 -2.81
CA ARG A 32 -16.80 -2.73 -2.62
C ARG A 32 -17.39 -4.13 -2.43
N GLN A 33 -16.73 -5.16 -2.98
CA GLN A 33 -17.21 -6.55 -2.95
C GLN A 33 -16.55 -7.38 -1.84
N THR A 34 -15.27 -7.12 -1.57
CA THR A 34 -14.46 -7.91 -0.64
C THR A 34 -13.53 -7.01 0.17
N ASN A 35 -13.25 -7.38 1.42
CA ASN A 35 -12.26 -6.65 2.22
C ASN A 35 -10.83 -6.94 1.73
N SER A 36 -9.92 -6.00 1.96
CA SER A 36 -8.48 -6.22 1.75
C SER A 36 -8.01 -7.43 2.55
N VAL A 37 -7.15 -8.28 1.97
CA VAL A 37 -6.75 -9.56 2.58
C VAL A 37 -5.56 -9.42 3.56
N TYR A 38 -5.41 -8.23 4.12
CA TYR A 38 -4.35 -7.87 5.07
C TYR A 38 -4.94 -7.33 6.38
N GLY A 39 -4.17 -7.40 7.46
CA GLY A 39 -4.58 -6.90 8.78
C GLY A 39 -5.80 -7.65 9.35
N ARG A 40 -6.79 -6.89 9.86
CA ARG A 40 -7.99 -7.45 10.54
C ARG A 40 -8.91 -8.30 9.65
N HIS A 41 -8.72 -8.24 8.33
CA HIS A 41 -9.53 -8.94 7.34
C HIS A 41 -8.77 -10.10 6.66
N ALA A 42 -7.56 -10.40 7.11
CA ALA A 42 -6.76 -11.50 6.60
C ALA A 42 -7.46 -12.85 6.87
N LEU A 43 -7.68 -13.64 5.82
CA LEU A 43 -8.21 -14.99 5.96
C LEU A 43 -7.09 -15.96 6.40
N PRO A 44 -7.36 -16.90 7.33
CA PRO A 44 -6.38 -17.90 7.73
C PRO A 44 -5.85 -18.77 6.57
N SER A 45 -6.58 -18.88 5.47
CA SER A 45 -6.28 -19.74 4.32
C SER A 45 -5.19 -19.23 3.36
N HIS A 46 -4.62 -18.03 3.59
CA HIS A 46 -3.51 -17.55 2.75
C HIS A 46 -2.24 -18.36 3.03
N ARG A 47 -1.79 -19.08 2.00
CA ARG A 47 -0.71 -20.07 2.06
C ARG A 47 0.70 -19.46 2.16
N LEU A 48 0.89 -18.24 1.66
CA LEU A 48 2.15 -17.52 1.76
C LEU A 48 1.97 -16.34 2.71
N ARG A 49 2.69 -16.37 3.83
CA ARG A 49 2.72 -15.28 4.81
C ARG A 49 4.16 -14.82 4.96
N VAL A 50 4.40 -13.56 4.67
CA VAL A 50 5.66 -12.89 4.96
C VAL A 50 5.53 -12.13 6.29
N PRO A 51 6.63 -11.92 7.02
CA PRO A 51 6.61 -11.05 8.19
C PRO A 51 6.05 -9.68 7.82
N ALA A 52 5.08 -9.18 8.61
CA ALA A 52 4.39 -7.93 8.32
C ALA A 52 5.35 -6.76 8.13
N ARG A 53 6.33 -6.59 9.03
CA ARG A 53 7.39 -5.57 8.89
C ARG A 53 8.15 -5.68 7.58
N ALA A 54 8.57 -6.88 7.19
CA ALA A 54 9.32 -7.08 5.95
C ALA A 54 8.49 -6.69 4.72
N ALA A 55 7.21 -7.08 4.69
CA ALA A 55 6.30 -6.70 3.62
C ALA A 55 6.14 -5.17 3.52
N TRP A 56 5.91 -4.49 4.65
CA TRP A 56 5.78 -3.03 4.68
C TRP A 56 7.09 -2.32 4.32
N VAL A 57 8.25 -2.78 4.80
CA VAL A 57 9.55 -2.20 4.45
C VAL A 57 9.78 -2.29 2.94
N VAL A 58 9.59 -3.48 2.34
CA VAL A 58 9.77 -3.69 0.90
C VAL A 58 8.78 -2.86 0.08
N GLN A 59 7.56 -2.67 0.59
CA GLN A 59 6.53 -1.88 -0.09
C GLN A 59 6.79 -0.37 -0.03
N GLU A 60 7.27 0.15 1.11
CA GLU A 60 7.42 1.59 1.34
C GLU A 60 8.80 2.14 0.94
N LEU A 61 9.84 1.30 0.94
CA LEU A 61 11.21 1.70 0.62
C LEU A 61 11.39 2.29 -0.79
N PRO A 62 10.77 1.76 -1.87
CA PRO A 62 10.93 2.33 -3.22
C PRO A 62 10.48 3.79 -3.30
N SER A 63 9.40 4.12 -2.60
CA SER A 63 8.89 5.49 -2.52
C SER A 63 9.88 6.43 -1.84
N LEU A 64 10.72 5.96 -0.92
CA LEU A 64 11.75 6.82 -0.31
C LEU A 64 13.03 6.87 -1.14
N ALA A 65 13.50 5.70 -1.61
CA ALA A 65 14.79 5.56 -2.25
C ALA A 65 14.84 6.18 -3.65
N LEU A 66 13.79 5.99 -4.46
CA LEU A 66 13.79 6.46 -5.86
C LEU A 66 13.79 8.00 -5.96
N PRO A 67 12.98 8.76 -5.20
CA PRO A 67 13.03 10.23 -5.27
C PRO A 67 14.34 10.80 -4.74
N LEU A 68 14.93 10.20 -3.71
CA LEU A 68 16.26 10.59 -3.21
C LEU A 68 17.34 10.33 -4.25
N TYR A 69 17.32 9.16 -4.88
CA TYR A 69 18.23 8.82 -5.97
C TYR A 69 18.10 9.81 -7.13
N GLN A 70 16.86 10.12 -7.56
CA GLN A 70 16.62 11.06 -8.65
C GLN A 70 17.09 12.48 -8.30
N TYR A 71 16.91 12.92 -7.06
CA TYR A 71 17.39 14.22 -6.59
C TYR A 71 18.92 14.29 -6.51
N ALA A 72 19.57 13.23 -6.04
CA ALA A 72 21.02 13.12 -5.98
C ALA A 72 21.65 12.99 -7.37
N SER A 73 20.94 12.38 -8.33
CA SER A 73 21.38 12.30 -9.71
C SER A 73 21.34 13.67 -10.40
N GLU A 74 22.27 13.92 -11.31
CA GLU A 74 22.24 15.12 -12.17
C GLU A 74 21.13 15.08 -13.23
N SER A 75 20.38 13.98 -13.29
CA SER A 75 19.39 13.68 -14.32
C SER A 75 18.09 14.49 -14.19
N ALA A 76 17.87 15.25 -13.11
CA ALA A 76 16.64 16.01 -12.89
C ALA A 76 16.88 17.46 -12.39
N PRO A 77 17.48 18.35 -13.20
CA PRO A 77 17.73 19.74 -12.81
C PRO A 77 16.44 20.50 -12.45
N ARG A 78 15.30 20.16 -13.05
CA ARG A 78 13.97 20.73 -12.73
C ARG A 78 13.52 20.47 -11.30
N LEU A 79 14.01 19.39 -10.68
CA LEU A 79 13.66 19.01 -9.31
C LEU A 79 14.30 19.96 -8.27
N ARG A 80 15.36 20.68 -8.66
CA ARG A 80 16.06 21.68 -7.82
C ARG A 80 15.39 23.05 -7.82
N SER A 81 14.33 23.24 -8.61
CA SER A 81 13.51 24.45 -8.50
C SER A 81 12.79 24.47 -7.14
N ALA A 82 12.68 25.66 -6.53
CA ALA A 82 12.07 25.84 -5.21
C ALA A 82 10.70 25.14 -5.03
N PRO A 83 9.71 25.26 -5.95
CA PRO A 83 8.41 24.60 -5.75
C PRO A 83 8.53 23.07 -5.77
N ASN A 84 9.33 22.51 -6.69
CA ASN A 84 9.50 21.06 -6.78
C ASN A 84 10.29 20.51 -5.58
N CYS A 85 11.25 21.28 -5.06
CA CYS A 85 11.98 20.92 -3.86
C CYS A 85 11.06 20.86 -2.63
N ILE A 86 10.11 21.79 -2.50
CA ILE A 86 9.12 21.77 -1.40
C ILE A 86 8.22 20.53 -1.52
N LEU A 87 7.68 20.26 -2.71
CA LEU A 87 6.84 19.07 -2.94
C LEU A 87 7.60 17.78 -2.66
N LEU A 88 8.86 17.70 -3.09
CA LEU A 88 9.74 16.57 -2.80
C LEU A 88 10.00 16.43 -1.29
N ALA A 89 10.30 17.53 -0.59
CA ALA A 89 10.51 17.50 0.86
C ALA A 89 9.26 17.01 1.61
N MET A 90 8.08 17.50 1.24
CA MET A 90 6.82 17.02 1.82
C MET A 90 6.61 15.52 1.60
N PHE A 91 6.89 15.06 0.38
CA PHE A 91 6.80 13.64 0.02
C PHE A 91 7.79 12.79 0.84
N LEU A 92 9.05 13.23 0.96
CA LEU A 92 10.08 12.53 1.73
C LEU A 92 9.78 12.51 3.22
N VAL A 93 9.28 13.60 3.81
CA VAL A 93 8.84 13.64 5.21
C VAL A 93 7.71 12.65 5.44
N HIS A 94 6.73 12.60 4.53
CA HIS A 94 5.62 11.65 4.61
C HIS A 94 6.11 10.19 4.61
N TYR A 95 6.89 9.80 3.60
CA TYR A 95 7.36 8.42 3.48
C TYR A 95 8.43 8.06 4.52
N GLY A 96 9.25 9.02 4.94
CA GLY A 96 10.20 8.85 6.04
C GLY A 96 9.48 8.55 7.36
N HIS A 97 8.43 9.30 7.69
CA HIS A 97 7.61 9.01 8.88
C HIS A 97 6.91 7.65 8.77
N ARG A 98 6.35 7.28 7.61
CA ARG A 98 5.75 5.95 7.40
C ARG A 98 6.76 4.82 7.59
N PHE A 99 7.94 4.95 6.98
CA PHE A 99 9.01 3.97 7.12
C PHE A 99 9.47 3.83 8.58
N TRP A 100 9.61 4.96 9.27
CA TRP A 100 9.96 4.99 10.69
C TRP A 100 8.93 4.26 11.56
N LEU A 101 7.62 4.45 11.32
CA LEU A 101 6.56 3.74 12.04
C LEU A 101 6.62 2.22 11.83
N VAL A 102 6.92 1.77 10.61
CA VAL A 102 7.05 0.35 10.26
C VAL A 102 8.24 -0.27 10.99
N VAL A 103 9.41 0.37 10.92
CA VAL A 103 10.65 -0.14 11.51
C VAL A 103 10.58 -0.16 13.04
N ASN A 104 10.02 0.88 13.66
CA ASN A 104 9.89 0.98 15.12
C ASN A 104 8.71 0.16 15.70
N GLY A 105 8.06 -0.66 14.87
CA GLY A 105 7.14 -1.70 15.35
C GLY A 105 5.74 -1.21 15.70
N HIS A 106 5.32 -0.03 15.25
CA HIS A 106 3.90 0.39 15.39
C HIS A 106 2.94 -0.49 14.57
N VAL A 107 3.45 -1.21 13.58
CA VAL A 107 2.68 -2.17 12.77
C VAL A 107 2.48 -3.51 13.49
N ASP A 108 3.34 -3.86 14.43
CA ASP A 108 3.43 -5.21 15.01
C ASP A 108 2.90 -5.33 16.44
N LYS A 109 2.46 -4.22 17.08
CA LYS A 109 1.95 -4.28 18.47
C LYS A 109 0.69 -5.13 18.62
N HIS A 110 0.04 -5.51 17.50
CA HIS A 110 -1.05 -6.48 17.50
C HIS A 110 -0.87 -7.44 16.33
N PRO A 111 0.00 -8.47 16.46
CA PRO A 111 0.33 -9.33 15.32
C PRO A 111 -0.94 -9.94 14.75
N PHE A 112 -1.76 -10.52 15.61
CA PHE A 112 -3.13 -10.88 15.32
C PHE A 112 -3.77 -10.94 16.69
N ARG A 113 -4.64 -9.98 17.06
CA ARG A 113 -5.58 -10.25 18.15
C ARG A 113 -6.50 -11.34 17.62
N SER A 114 -6.06 -12.60 17.75
CA SER A 114 -6.95 -13.74 17.64
C SER A 114 -8.10 -13.43 18.56
N TYR A 115 -9.28 -13.16 18.00
CA TYR A 115 -10.47 -13.14 18.82
C TYR A 115 -10.48 -14.47 19.60
N PRO A 116 -10.74 -14.44 20.92
CA PRO A 116 -10.81 -15.67 21.70
C PRO A 116 -11.77 -16.63 20.98
N LYS A 117 -11.42 -17.92 20.93
CA LYS A 117 -12.17 -18.96 20.20
C LYS A 117 -13.67 -18.97 20.52
N GLU A 118 -14.05 -18.41 21.66
CA GLU A 118 -15.40 -18.08 22.10
C GLU A 118 -16.25 -17.38 21.01
N SER A 119 -15.72 -16.33 20.33
CA SER A 119 -16.51 -15.55 19.37
C SER A 119 -16.82 -16.30 18.07
N GLN A 120 -15.95 -17.25 17.69
CA GLN A 120 -16.16 -18.14 16.55
C GLN A 120 -17.25 -19.19 16.84
N LYS A 121 -17.31 -19.68 18.09
CA LYS A 121 -18.37 -20.60 18.55
C LYS A 121 -19.73 -19.87 18.56
N THR A 122 -19.77 -18.64 19.06
CA THR A 122 -20.97 -17.79 19.07
C THR A 122 -21.43 -17.40 17.66
N ARG A 123 -20.53 -17.11 16.72
CA ARG A 123 -20.89 -16.89 15.31
C ARG A 123 -21.46 -18.14 14.63
N ARG A 124 -20.89 -19.31 14.87
CA ARG A 124 -21.45 -20.58 14.34
C ARG A 124 -22.83 -20.87 14.94
N TYR A 125 -23.02 -20.61 16.23
CA TYR A 125 -24.31 -20.75 16.91
C TYR A 125 -25.38 -19.83 16.32
N TRP A 126 -25.05 -18.55 16.08
CA TRP A 126 -25.98 -17.61 15.46
C TRP A 126 -26.32 -17.97 14.01
N ILE A 127 -25.34 -18.39 13.19
CA ILE A 127 -25.59 -18.77 11.78
C ILE A 127 -26.41 -20.07 11.68
N GLN A 128 -26.23 -21.01 12.61
CA GLN A 128 -27.04 -22.23 12.67
C GLN A 128 -28.47 -21.96 13.16
N ASN A 129 -28.65 -21.04 14.10
CA ASN A 129 -29.95 -20.74 14.69
C ASN A 129 -30.80 -19.77 13.84
N THR A 130 -30.19 -18.88 13.04
CA THR A 130 -30.95 -18.00 12.13
C THR A 130 -31.44 -18.71 10.88
N LYS A 131 -30.81 -19.81 10.45
CA LYS A 131 -31.32 -20.67 9.38
C LYS A 131 -32.52 -21.53 9.80
N GLY A 132 -32.79 -21.66 11.10
CA GLY A 132 -33.94 -22.40 11.64
C GLY A 132 -35.13 -21.51 12.05
N ARG A 133 -35.05 -20.19 11.84
CA ARG A 133 -36.09 -19.22 12.27
C ARG A 133 -36.62 -18.37 11.11
N LEU A 134 -36.79 -19.02 9.96
CA LEU A 134 -37.56 -18.53 8.82
C LEU A 134 -38.60 -19.61 8.49
N ILE A 135 -39.60 -19.71 9.38
CA ILE A 135 -40.95 -20.18 9.10
C ILE A 135 -41.87 -19.23 9.85
#